data_AF-A0A2Z5UP88-F1
#
_entry.id   AF-A0A2Z5UP88-F1
#
_cell.length_a   1.000
_cell.length_b   1.000
_cell.length_c   1.000
_cell.angle_alpha   90.00
_cell.angle_beta   90.00
_cell.angle_gamma   90.00
#
_symmetry.space_group_name_H-M   'P 1'
#
loop_
_entity.id
_entity.type
_entity.pdbx_description
1 polymer ?
#
loop_
_entity_poly.entity_id
_entity_poly.type
_entity_poly.pdbx_seq_one_letter_code
_entity_poly.pdbx_strand_id
1 'polypeptide(L)'
;MGIIGSSIKPFNATSYHQGKFVPVTDADVKGKWAVFFFYPADFTFVCPTELEDLADQYETLKALGVEVYAVSTDTHFSHKAWHDSSPAIGKISYHMLGDQNHVLANNFGVLREDSGLADRATFVVDPDGVIQVMEITCEGVGRNAEELVRKIKAAVHVRANPGQVCPAKWEEGAETLAPSIELVGKI
;
A
#
# COMPACT_ATOMS: atom_id res chain seq x y z
N MET A 1 7.68 16.42 3.91
CA MET A 1 6.34 16.75 4.46
C MET A 1 5.43 15.59 4.11
N GLY A 2 4.63 15.07 5.03
CA GLY A 2 3.73 13.95 4.74
C GLY A 2 2.66 14.35 3.72
N ILE A 3 2.24 13.41 2.86
CA ILE A 3 1.21 13.62 1.82
C ILE A 3 -0.17 13.08 2.22
N ILE A 4 -0.36 12.77 3.51
CA ILE A 4 -1.65 12.36 4.08
C ILE A 4 -2.72 13.42 3.76
N GLY A 5 -3.91 12.97 3.35
CA GLY A 5 -5.03 13.83 2.97
C GLY A 5 -4.94 14.40 1.54
N SER A 6 -3.85 14.17 0.82
CA SER A 6 -3.74 14.54 -0.59
C SER A 6 -4.30 13.43 -1.50
N SER A 7 -4.73 13.82 -2.71
CA SER A 7 -5.15 12.87 -3.74
C SER A 7 -3.96 12.31 -4.50
N ILE A 8 -4.03 11.03 -4.90
CA ILE A 8 -3.06 10.43 -5.80
C ILE A 8 -2.98 11.23 -7.11
N LYS A 9 -1.77 11.34 -7.64
CA LYS A 9 -1.51 11.99 -8.93
C LYS A 9 -1.71 11.01 -10.09
N PRO A 10 -2.04 11.49 -11.29
CA PRO A 10 -2.15 10.64 -12.46
C PRO A 10 -0.89 9.83 -12.72
N PHE A 11 -1.08 8.58 -13.14
CA PHE A 11 0.01 7.69 -13.54
C PHE A 11 -0.46 6.71 -14.59
N ASN A 12 0.51 6.11 -15.29
CA ASN A 12 0.29 5.00 -16.20
C ASN A 12 1.49 4.05 -16.07
N ALA A 13 1.24 2.87 -15.53
CA ALA A 13 2.26 1.86 -15.29
C ALA A 13 1.80 0.52 -15.84
N THR A 14 2.75 -0.35 -16.17
CA THR A 14 2.45 -1.73 -16.56
C THR A 14 2.70 -2.63 -15.36
N SER A 15 1.69 -3.42 -14.99
CA SER A 15 1.81 -4.44 -13.96
C SER A 15 2.10 -5.81 -14.57
N TYR A 16 2.86 -6.62 -13.85
CA TYR A 16 2.73 -8.07 -13.91
C TYR A 16 1.62 -8.50 -12.94
N HIS A 17 0.65 -9.26 -13.43
CA HIS A 17 -0.46 -9.77 -12.63
C HIS A 17 -0.90 -11.14 -13.16
N GLN A 18 -0.72 -12.19 -12.36
CA GLN A 18 -1.18 -13.56 -12.64
C GLN A 18 -0.82 -14.06 -14.06
N GLY A 19 0.45 -13.93 -14.44
CA GLY A 19 0.97 -14.40 -15.73
C GLY A 19 0.68 -13.47 -16.92
N LYS A 20 0.11 -12.28 -16.69
CA LYS A 20 -0.20 -11.29 -17.74
C LYS A 20 0.45 -9.95 -17.45
N PHE A 21 0.70 -9.20 -18.52
CA PHE A 21 1.02 -7.77 -18.42
C PHE A 21 -0.26 -6.96 -18.60
N VAL A 22 -0.57 -6.12 -17.62
CA VAL A 22 -1.82 -5.35 -17.55
C VAL A 22 -1.49 -3.88 -17.30
N PRO A 23 -1.97 -2.94 -18.14
CA PRO A 23 -1.83 -1.52 -17.84
C PRO A 23 -2.69 -1.14 -16.63
N VAL A 24 -2.16 -0.29 -15.76
CA VAL A 24 -2.85 0.25 -14.59
C VAL A 24 -2.64 1.76 -14.55
N THR A 25 -3.73 2.48 -14.33
CA THR A 25 -3.78 3.94 -14.25
C THR A 25 -4.45 4.40 -12.96
N ASP A 26 -4.40 5.70 -12.68
CA ASP A 26 -5.12 6.28 -11.54
C ASP A 26 -6.64 6.07 -11.63
N ALA A 27 -7.19 5.94 -12.83
CA ALA A 27 -8.60 5.66 -13.03
C ALA A 27 -9.00 4.26 -12.55
N ASP A 28 -8.12 3.27 -12.68
CA ASP A 28 -8.36 1.89 -12.24
C ASP A 28 -8.38 1.75 -10.72
N VAL A 29 -7.82 2.73 -10.00
CA VAL A 29 -7.75 2.79 -8.55
C VAL A 29 -8.99 3.42 -7.92
N LYS A 30 -9.68 4.30 -8.65
CA LYS A 30 -10.87 5.00 -8.15
C LYS A 30 -12.02 4.04 -7.84
N GLY A 31 -12.80 4.37 -6.82
CA GLY A 31 -13.99 3.61 -6.42
C GLY A 31 -13.72 2.39 -5.54
N LYS A 32 -12.46 2.10 -5.20
CA LYS A 32 -12.07 1.03 -4.27
C LYS A 32 -10.93 1.48 -3.38
N TRP A 33 -10.74 0.76 -2.28
CA TRP A 33 -9.54 0.95 -1.46
C TRP A 33 -8.33 0.37 -2.17
N ALA A 34 -7.17 1.02 -2.02
CA ALA A 34 -5.94 0.57 -2.63
C ALA A 34 -4.75 0.70 -1.68
N VAL A 35 -3.83 -0.25 -1.77
CA VAL A 35 -2.52 -0.21 -1.13
C VAL A 35 -1.46 -0.03 -2.21
N PHE A 36 -0.66 1.03 -2.10
CA PHE A 36 0.60 1.15 -2.85
C PHE A 36 1.75 0.76 -1.93
N PHE A 37 2.37 -0.38 -2.22
CA PHE A 37 3.44 -0.96 -1.41
C PHE A 37 4.77 -0.85 -2.17
N PHE A 38 5.49 0.25 -1.94
CA PHE A 38 6.79 0.49 -2.54
C PHE A 38 7.87 -0.37 -1.89
N TYR A 39 8.78 -0.91 -2.70
CA TYR A 39 9.98 -1.59 -2.26
C TYR A 39 11.18 -1.22 -3.15
N PRO A 40 12.42 -1.28 -2.63
CA PRO A 40 13.59 -0.80 -3.37
C PRO A 40 13.85 -1.49 -4.71
N ALA A 41 13.96 -2.82 -4.72
CA ALA A 41 14.34 -3.57 -5.92
C ALA A 41 13.97 -5.06 -5.84
N ASP A 42 13.72 -5.65 -7.00
CA ASP A 42 13.60 -7.09 -7.23
C ASP A 42 14.92 -7.82 -6.89
N PHE A 43 14.85 -9.12 -6.62
CA PHE A 43 16.01 -10.00 -6.34
C PHE A 43 16.89 -9.57 -5.14
N THR A 44 16.32 -8.85 -4.18
CA THR A 44 17.00 -8.45 -2.92
C THR A 44 16.53 -9.28 -1.71
N PHE A 45 16.98 -8.91 -0.51
CA PHE A 45 16.91 -9.77 0.69
C PHE A 45 15.66 -9.55 1.56
N VAL A 46 15.32 -8.29 1.87
CA VAL A 46 14.18 -7.93 2.74
C VAL A 46 12.87 -7.82 1.95
N CYS A 47 12.94 -7.35 0.70
CA CYS A 47 11.77 -7.19 -0.16
C CYS A 47 10.92 -8.48 -0.30
N PRO A 48 11.48 -9.68 -0.53
CA PRO A 48 10.65 -10.87 -0.67
C PRO A 48 9.92 -11.26 0.60
N THR A 49 10.48 -10.99 1.79
CA THR A 49 9.80 -11.31 3.05
C THR A 49 8.59 -10.39 3.27
N GLU A 50 8.72 -9.10 2.93
CA GLU A 50 7.61 -8.15 3.03
C GLU A 50 6.48 -8.45 2.04
N LEU A 51 6.83 -8.81 0.80
CA LEU A 51 5.85 -9.13 -0.24
C LEU A 51 5.14 -10.47 0.01
N GLU A 52 5.85 -11.45 0.60
CA GLU A 52 5.26 -12.72 1.04
C GLU A 52 4.28 -12.50 2.21
N ASP A 53 4.67 -11.75 3.24
CA ASP A 53 3.79 -11.39 4.36
C ASP A 53 2.51 -10.68 3.87
N LEU A 54 2.65 -9.75 2.92
CA LEU A 54 1.51 -9.09 2.29
C LEU A 54 0.65 -10.05 1.45
N ALA A 55 1.26 -11.04 0.79
CA ALA A 55 0.55 -12.05 0.02
C ALA A 55 -0.29 -12.98 0.92
N ASP A 56 0.21 -13.32 2.10
CA ASP A 56 -0.53 -14.11 3.09
C ASP A 56 -1.77 -13.35 3.62
N GLN A 57 -1.72 -12.01 3.64
CA GLN A 57 -2.85 -11.15 4.02
C GLN A 57 -3.78 -10.78 2.85
N TYR A 58 -3.45 -11.15 1.60
CA TYR A 58 -4.15 -10.62 0.42
C TYR A 58 -5.62 -11.02 0.33
N GLU A 59 -6.00 -12.24 0.74
CA GLU A 59 -7.41 -12.64 0.79
C GLU A 59 -8.21 -11.81 1.80
N THR A 60 -7.60 -11.46 2.94
CA THR A 60 -8.21 -10.57 3.93
C THR A 60 -8.42 -9.17 3.37
N LEU A 61 -7.42 -8.65 2.66
CA LEU A 61 -7.49 -7.34 1.99
C LEU A 61 -8.58 -7.32 0.90
N LYS A 62 -8.65 -8.37 0.06
CA LYS A 62 -9.72 -8.50 -0.94
C LYS A 62 -11.11 -8.56 -0.32
N ALA A 63 -11.27 -9.27 0.81
CA ALA A 63 -12.54 -9.32 1.52
C ALA A 63 -12.98 -7.94 2.05
N LEU A 64 -12.03 -7.04 2.33
CA LEU A 64 -12.26 -5.64 2.69
C LEU A 64 -12.48 -4.71 1.47
N GLY A 65 -12.46 -5.25 0.24
CA GLY A 65 -12.57 -4.47 -0.99
C GLY A 65 -11.31 -3.65 -1.32
N VAL A 66 -10.14 -4.13 -0.86
CA VAL A 66 -8.84 -3.48 -1.05
C VAL A 66 -8.07 -4.19 -2.14
N GLU A 67 -7.56 -3.42 -3.11
CA GLU A 67 -6.62 -3.89 -4.12
C GLU A 67 -5.17 -3.56 -3.72
N VAL A 68 -4.22 -4.41 -4.08
CA VAL A 68 -2.80 -4.25 -3.72
C VAL A 68 -1.96 -4.02 -4.97
N TYR A 69 -1.12 -3.00 -4.91
CA TYR A 69 -0.14 -2.65 -5.93
C TYR A 69 1.25 -2.60 -5.29
N ALA A 70 2.04 -3.65 -5.46
CA ALA A 70 3.47 -3.60 -5.16
C ALA A 70 4.19 -2.79 -6.24
N VAL A 71 5.14 -1.94 -5.86
CA VAL A 71 5.81 -1.02 -6.79
C VAL A 71 7.31 -0.98 -6.52
N SER A 72 8.11 -1.16 -7.57
CA SER A 72 9.53 -0.77 -7.55
C SER A 72 9.87 -0.04 -8.86
N THR A 73 11.10 0.47 -8.95
CA THR A 73 11.61 1.09 -10.18
C THR A 73 12.09 0.07 -11.21
N ASP A 74 11.92 -1.23 -10.93
CA ASP A 74 12.14 -2.30 -11.90
C ASP A 74 11.04 -2.30 -12.99
N THR A 75 11.22 -3.16 -13.99
CA THR A 75 10.21 -3.36 -15.05
C THR A 75 9.29 -4.54 -14.74
N HIS A 76 8.10 -4.54 -15.34
CA HIS A 76 7.19 -5.70 -15.30
C HIS A 76 7.80 -7.00 -15.83
N PHE A 77 8.82 -6.93 -16.70
CA PHE A 77 9.59 -8.11 -17.13
C PHE A 77 10.45 -8.69 -16.00
N SER A 78 11.07 -7.82 -15.20
CA SER A 78 11.82 -8.23 -13.99
C SER A 78 10.89 -8.90 -13.00
N HIS A 79 9.72 -8.31 -12.74
CA HIS A 79 8.72 -8.87 -11.82
C HIS A 79 8.28 -10.26 -12.26
N LYS A 80 8.02 -10.47 -13.55
CA LYS A 80 7.67 -11.79 -14.11
C LYS A 80 8.80 -12.79 -13.87
N ALA A 81 10.04 -12.43 -14.17
CA ALA A 81 11.19 -13.31 -13.97
C ALA A 81 11.42 -13.62 -12.48
N TRP A 82 11.16 -12.65 -11.60
CA TRP A 82 11.29 -12.83 -10.15
C TRP A 82 10.19 -13.73 -9.59
N HIS A 83 8.96 -13.55 -10.07
CA HIS A 83 7.81 -14.41 -9.76
C HIS A 83 8.06 -15.87 -10.16
N ASP A 84 8.64 -16.11 -11.33
CA ASP A 84 8.97 -17.46 -11.79
C ASP A 84 10.09 -18.14 -10.98
N SER A 85 11.02 -17.36 -10.44
CA SER A 85 12.28 -17.87 -9.86
C SER A 85 12.30 -17.91 -8.34
N SER A 86 11.48 -17.10 -7.66
CA SER A 86 11.44 -17.00 -6.19
C SER A 86 10.18 -17.68 -5.63
N PRO A 87 10.32 -18.71 -4.77
CA PRO A 87 9.16 -19.36 -4.13
C PRO A 87 8.28 -18.39 -3.31
N ALA A 88 8.88 -17.38 -2.68
CA ALA A 88 8.16 -16.37 -1.90
C ALA A 88 7.31 -15.47 -2.81
N ILE A 89 7.90 -14.98 -3.91
CA ILE A 89 7.24 -14.08 -4.86
C ILE A 89 6.25 -14.83 -5.74
N GLY A 90 6.50 -16.11 -6.05
CA GLY A 90 5.59 -16.95 -6.83
C GLY A 90 4.19 -17.11 -6.23
N LYS A 91 4.03 -16.81 -4.93
CA LYS A 91 2.73 -16.77 -4.23
C LYS A 91 1.93 -15.50 -4.51
N ILE A 92 2.58 -14.42 -4.97
CA ILE A 92 1.94 -13.13 -5.20
C ILE A 92 0.88 -13.28 -6.29
N SER A 93 -0.33 -12.81 -5.96
CA SER A 93 -1.49 -12.83 -6.84
C SER A 93 -2.13 -11.45 -7.02
N TYR A 94 -1.51 -10.41 -6.47
CA TYR A 94 -1.84 -8.99 -6.67
C TYR A 94 -0.96 -8.35 -7.76
N HIS A 95 -1.18 -7.06 -8.04
CA HIS A 95 -0.44 -6.33 -9.08
C HIS A 95 0.98 -5.98 -8.64
N MET A 96 1.98 -6.27 -9.49
CA MET A 96 3.36 -5.78 -9.36
C MET A 96 3.64 -4.74 -10.45
N LEU A 97 3.60 -3.46 -10.12
CA LEU A 97 3.80 -2.33 -11.03
C LEU A 97 5.29 -2.02 -11.22
N GLY A 98 5.71 -1.98 -12.49
CA GLY A 98 7.01 -1.46 -12.86
C GLY A 98 6.98 0.06 -13.03
N ASP A 99 7.85 0.77 -12.32
CA ASP A 99 7.99 2.23 -12.34
C ASP A 99 9.36 2.68 -12.89
N GLN A 100 9.80 2.12 -14.02
CA GLN A 100 11.10 2.45 -14.63
C GLN A 100 11.28 3.93 -15.03
N ASN A 101 10.18 4.70 -15.09
CA ASN A 101 10.21 6.14 -15.37
C ASN A 101 10.14 6.99 -14.08
N HIS A 102 10.11 6.36 -12.91
CA HIS A 102 10.03 6.96 -11.59
C HIS A 102 8.80 7.87 -11.37
N VAL A 103 7.72 7.66 -12.13
CA VAL A 103 6.52 8.51 -12.06
C VAL A 103 5.80 8.26 -10.74
N LEU A 104 5.58 6.99 -10.39
CA LEU A 104 4.91 6.62 -9.14
C LEU A 104 5.77 7.00 -7.93
N ALA A 105 7.06 6.63 -7.91
CA ALA A 105 7.96 6.94 -6.81
C ALA A 105 8.08 8.44 -6.55
N ASN A 106 8.16 9.28 -7.61
CA ASN A 106 8.13 10.74 -7.46
C ASN A 106 6.76 11.27 -7.04
N ASN A 107 5.67 10.72 -7.57
CA ASN A 107 4.31 11.15 -7.22
C ASN A 107 4.02 10.95 -5.73
N PHE A 108 4.50 9.84 -5.16
CA PHE A 108 4.40 9.52 -3.74
C PHE A 108 5.54 10.08 -2.89
N GLY A 109 6.57 10.68 -3.51
CA GLY A 109 7.68 11.34 -2.82
C GLY A 109 8.64 10.39 -2.12
N VAL A 110 8.85 9.20 -2.70
CA VAL A 110 9.63 8.10 -2.11
C VAL A 110 10.80 7.65 -3.00
N LEU A 111 11.12 8.39 -4.06
CA LEU A 111 12.31 8.12 -4.87
C LEU A 111 13.57 8.55 -4.12
N ARG A 112 14.55 7.66 -4.03
CA ARG A 112 15.91 7.96 -3.58
C ARG A 112 16.74 8.48 -4.75
N GLU A 113 16.97 9.78 -4.81
CA GLU A 113 17.64 10.43 -5.95
C GLU A 113 19.08 9.91 -6.19
N ASP A 114 19.75 9.44 -5.15
CA ASP A 114 21.12 8.93 -5.20
C ASP A 114 21.24 7.52 -5.80
N SER A 115 20.17 6.73 -5.75
CA SER A 115 20.16 5.32 -6.17
C SER A 115 19.14 4.98 -7.24
N GLY A 116 18.14 5.83 -7.47
CA GLY A 116 17.04 5.55 -8.42
C GLY A 116 16.08 4.46 -7.94
N LEU A 117 16.11 4.12 -6.64
CA LEU A 117 15.23 3.12 -6.03
C LEU A 117 14.13 3.80 -5.20
N ALA A 118 13.01 3.13 -5.01
CA ALA A 118 12.00 3.59 -4.08
C ALA A 118 12.37 3.27 -2.63
N ASP A 119 11.98 4.13 -1.68
CA ASP A 119 11.97 3.80 -0.28
C ASP A 119 10.99 2.67 0.05
N ARG A 120 11.19 2.02 1.20
CA ARG A 120 10.21 1.10 1.79
C ARG A 120 9.04 1.92 2.31
N ALA A 121 8.06 2.17 1.46
CA ALA A 121 6.92 3.01 1.77
C ALA A 121 5.59 2.33 1.45
N THR A 122 4.60 2.51 2.30
CA THR A 122 3.25 1.97 2.12
C THR A 122 2.23 3.09 2.24
N PHE A 123 1.31 3.16 1.28
CA PHE A 123 0.22 4.13 1.26
C PHE A 123 -1.12 3.41 1.13
N VAL A 124 -2.08 3.76 1.98
CA VAL A 124 -3.48 3.32 1.84
C VAL A 124 -4.28 4.49 1.26
N VAL A 125 -4.91 4.23 0.13
CA VAL A 125 -5.70 5.19 -0.64
C VAL A 125 -7.16 4.78 -0.56
N ASP A 126 -8.04 5.73 -0.27
CA ASP A 126 -9.47 5.49 -0.19
C ASP A 126 -10.16 5.52 -1.58
N PRO A 127 -11.45 5.17 -1.67
CA PRO A 127 -12.18 5.18 -2.94
C PRO A 127 -12.23 6.52 -3.68
N ASP A 128 -12.00 7.64 -3.00
CA ASP A 128 -11.95 8.98 -3.60
C ASP A 128 -10.55 9.33 -4.12
N GLY A 129 -9.59 8.42 -3.96
CA GLY A 129 -8.20 8.60 -4.34
C GLY A 129 -7.38 9.35 -3.29
N VAL A 130 -7.86 9.50 -2.05
CA VAL A 130 -7.19 10.26 -0.99
C VAL A 130 -6.34 9.33 -0.12
N ILE A 131 -5.11 9.76 0.19
CA ILE A 131 -4.17 9.01 1.03
C ILE A 131 -4.58 9.14 2.50
N GLN A 132 -4.94 8.02 3.13
CA GLN A 132 -5.41 7.95 4.52
C GLN A 132 -4.33 7.44 5.48
N VAL A 133 -3.45 6.56 5.02
CA VAL A 133 -2.37 5.97 5.83
C VAL A 133 -1.07 6.05 5.05
N MET A 134 0.02 6.35 5.75
CA MET A 134 1.39 6.33 5.22
C MET A 134 2.33 5.71 6.25
N GLU A 135 3.23 4.85 5.78
CA GLU A 135 4.31 4.25 6.56
C GLU A 135 5.58 4.26 5.71
N ILE A 136 6.71 4.68 6.28
CA ILE A 136 8.02 4.67 5.61
C ILE A 136 9.05 4.12 6.60
N THR A 137 9.80 3.10 6.20
CA THR A 137 10.87 2.51 7.01
C THR A 137 12.23 2.67 6.33
N CYS A 138 13.31 2.65 7.11
CA CYS A 138 14.66 2.61 6.55
C CYS A 138 14.96 1.25 5.93
N GLU A 139 16.02 1.16 5.13
CA GLU A 139 16.35 -0.01 4.31
C GLU A 139 16.37 -1.34 5.08
N GLY A 140 16.89 -1.33 6.31
CA GLY A 140 17.07 -2.53 7.13
C GLY A 140 15.87 -2.92 8.01
N VAL A 141 14.74 -2.19 7.93
CA VAL A 141 13.56 -2.44 8.76
C VAL A 141 12.40 -2.86 7.89
N GLY A 142 12.05 -4.15 7.94
CA GLY A 142 10.86 -4.69 7.29
C GLY A 142 9.57 -4.21 7.95
N ARG A 143 8.54 -4.01 7.14
CA ARG A 143 7.16 -3.67 7.56
C ARG A 143 6.39 -4.90 8.02
N ASN A 144 5.25 -4.67 8.66
CA ASN A 144 4.36 -5.71 9.20
C ASN A 144 2.98 -5.62 8.53
N ALA A 145 2.58 -6.65 7.78
CA ALA A 145 1.31 -6.67 7.07
C ALA A 145 0.09 -6.76 8.00
N GLU A 146 0.20 -7.37 9.18
CA GLU A 146 -0.90 -7.41 10.17
C GLU A 146 -1.24 -5.99 10.66
N GLU A 147 -0.23 -5.16 10.95
CA GLU A 147 -0.45 -3.78 11.35
C GLU A 147 -1.01 -2.93 10.19
N LEU A 148 -0.60 -3.22 8.94
CA LEU A 148 -1.20 -2.62 7.76
C LEU A 148 -2.69 -2.97 7.66
N VAL A 149 -3.06 -4.26 7.81
CA VAL A 149 -4.46 -4.71 7.81
C VAL A 149 -5.25 -4.02 8.93
N ARG A 150 -4.69 -3.92 10.14
CA ARG A 150 -5.34 -3.22 11.27
C ARG A 150 -5.62 -1.75 10.94
N LYS A 151 -4.64 -1.03 10.39
CA LYS A 151 -4.79 0.38 9.95
C LYS A 151 -5.85 0.50 8.85
N ILE A 152 -5.91 -0.43 7.89
CA ILE A 152 -6.91 -0.45 6.82
C ILE A 152 -8.32 -0.66 7.40
N LYS A 153 -8.50 -1.63 8.30
CA LYS A 153 -9.80 -1.83 8.98
C LYS A 153 -10.27 -0.57 9.71
N ALA A 154 -9.36 0.13 10.39
CA ALA A 154 -9.68 1.39 11.06
C ALA A 154 -10.09 2.49 10.05
N ALA A 155 -9.36 2.62 8.95
CA ALA A 155 -9.68 3.61 7.89
C ALA A 155 -11.04 3.32 7.24
N VAL A 156 -11.32 2.05 6.94
CA VAL A 156 -12.63 1.58 6.44
C VAL A 156 -13.74 1.91 7.44
N HIS A 157 -13.53 1.63 8.74
CA HIS A 157 -14.50 1.91 9.79
C HIS A 157 -14.83 3.40 9.91
N VAL A 158 -13.81 4.26 9.97
CA VAL A 158 -14.00 5.73 10.09
C VAL A 158 -14.72 6.27 8.86
N ARG A 159 -14.40 5.78 7.66
CA ARG A 159 -15.11 6.19 6.43
C ARG A 159 -16.58 5.77 6.46
N ALA A 160 -16.89 4.57 6.96
CA ALA A 160 -18.25 4.06 7.06
C ALA A 160 -19.08 4.69 8.19
N ASN A 161 -18.41 5.28 9.20
CA ASN A 161 -19.05 5.84 10.39
C ASN A 161 -18.63 7.31 10.61
N PRO A 162 -19.15 8.27 9.80
CA PRO A 162 -18.82 9.67 9.95
C PRO A 162 -19.09 10.18 11.37
N GLY A 163 -18.13 10.90 11.95
CA GLY A 163 -18.21 11.41 13.33
C GLY A 163 -17.71 10.43 14.40
N GLN A 164 -17.22 9.25 14.03
CA GLN A 164 -16.47 8.37 14.93
C GLN A 164 -14.96 8.43 14.63
N VAL A 165 -14.15 8.19 15.64
CA VAL A 165 -12.70 8.00 15.52
C VAL A 165 -12.25 6.73 16.24
N CYS A 166 -11.26 6.07 15.68
CA CYS A 166 -10.64 4.87 16.27
C CYS A 166 -9.52 5.29 17.23
N PRO A 167 -9.57 4.94 18.54
CA PRO A 167 -8.51 5.24 19.49
C PRO A 167 -7.23 4.41 19.23
N ALA A 168 -6.18 4.68 20.02
CA ALA A 168 -4.95 3.90 19.96
C ALA A 168 -5.22 2.41 20.20
N LYS A 169 -4.53 1.54 19.43
CA LYS A 169 -4.71 0.08 19.45
C LYS A 169 -6.13 -0.40 19.12
N TRP A 170 -6.94 0.42 18.46
CA TRP A 170 -8.26 -0.02 18.02
C TRP A 170 -8.18 -1.20 17.05
N GLU A 171 -9.08 -2.16 17.25
CA GLU A 171 -9.34 -3.32 16.40
C GLU A 171 -10.85 -3.43 16.14
N GLU A 172 -11.22 -4.19 15.13
CA GLU A 172 -12.62 -4.39 14.74
C GLU A 172 -13.44 -4.94 15.91
N GLY A 173 -14.54 -4.24 16.24
CA GLY A 173 -15.39 -4.55 17.39
C GLY A 173 -15.01 -3.85 18.70
N ALA A 174 -13.86 -3.18 18.77
CA ALA A 174 -13.49 -2.36 19.93
C ALA A 174 -14.25 -1.02 19.95
N GLU A 175 -14.32 -0.40 21.15
CA GLU A 175 -15.00 0.88 21.33
C GLU A 175 -14.32 2.01 20.51
N THR A 176 -15.16 2.82 19.87
CA THR A 176 -14.74 4.06 19.20
C THR A 176 -15.04 5.28 20.08
N LEU A 177 -14.48 6.42 19.69
CA LEU A 177 -14.79 7.70 20.30
C LEU A 177 -15.65 8.53 19.34
N ALA A 178 -16.59 9.31 19.88
CA ALA A 178 -17.34 10.30 19.13
C ALA A 178 -16.85 11.70 19.53
N PRO A 179 -16.06 12.40 18.70
CA PRO A 179 -15.58 13.74 19.04
C PRO A 179 -16.76 14.70 19.27
N SER A 180 -16.88 15.20 20.50
CA SER A 180 -17.86 16.20 20.89
C SER A 180 -17.24 17.21 21.86
N ILE A 181 -17.88 18.38 22.02
CA ILE A 181 -17.42 19.38 22.99
C ILE A 181 -17.47 18.85 24.42
N GLU A 182 -18.41 17.94 24.74
CA GLU A 182 -18.47 17.35 26.07
C GLU A 182 -17.35 16.36 26.33
N LEU A 183 -16.74 15.77 25.30
CA LEU A 183 -15.66 14.79 25.44
C LEU A 183 -14.27 15.44 25.59
N VAL A 184 -14.16 16.74 25.27
CA VAL A 184 -12.89 17.50 25.38
C VAL A 184 -12.42 17.51 26.84
N GLY A 185 -11.21 16.99 27.08
CA GLY A 185 -10.55 16.98 28.39
C GLY A 185 -10.97 15.86 29.35
N LYS A 186 -11.69 14.83 28.87
CA LYS A 186 -12.20 13.72 29.69
C LYS A 186 -11.56 12.35 29.43
N ILE A 187 -10.66 12.25 28.45
CA ILE A 187 -9.94 11.03 28.06
C ILE A 187 -8.55 11.01 28.68
#